data_AF-A0AB38DCJ3-F1
#
_entry.id   AF-A0AB38DCJ3-F1
#
_cell.length_a   1.000
_cell.length_b   1.000
_cell.length_c   1.000
_cell.angle_alpha   90.00
_cell.angle_beta   90.00
_cell.angle_gamma   90.00
#
_symmetry.space_group_name_H-M   'P 1'
#
loop_
_entity.id
_entity.type
_entity.pdbx_description
1 polymer ?
#
loop_
_entity_poly.entity_id
_entity_poly.type
_entity_poly.pdbx_seq_one_letter_code
_entity_poly.pdbx_strand_id
1 'polypeptide(L)'
;MREALQWCAVLSRGGRCGRSRYIDLVSKRLSRTESQELTRAKLIESATRLYLENGYVATSTDQVAEAAGFSRGALYSNFRSKEDLALAVLDAHTEEQFQEIAAVAADLPPERFTRFETWLTKSMGDRRWALFKSEVALSARANPELRQQLAARDQLARQALSVLLGRVEAESGNPLPAAPETLARAILALAKGIAIEGLVDDEVSPDWIIDLVKKGLPQ
;
A
#
# COMPACT_ATOMS: atom_id res chain seq x y z
N MET A 1 -4.85 17.58 13.72
CA MET A 1 -4.65 19.06 13.66
C MET A 1 -5.67 19.89 14.46
N ARG A 2 -6.68 19.29 15.13
CA ARG A 2 -7.69 20.05 15.91
C ARG A 2 -7.48 20.08 17.44
N GLU A 3 -6.54 19.31 17.98
CA GLU A 3 -6.26 19.27 19.43
C GLU A 3 -5.21 20.29 19.91
N ALA A 4 -4.48 20.93 18.99
CA ALA A 4 -3.43 21.91 19.32
C ALA A 4 -3.95 23.31 19.66
N LEU A 5 -5.22 23.61 19.39
CA LEU A 5 -5.80 24.96 19.56
C LEU A 5 -6.47 25.18 20.93
N GLN A 6 -6.60 24.14 21.76
CA GLN A 6 -7.30 24.23 23.04
C GLN A 6 -6.40 24.65 24.22
N TRP A 7 -5.08 24.73 24.03
CA TRP A 7 -4.11 25.04 25.09
C TRP A 7 -3.73 26.53 25.22
N CYS A 8 -4.17 27.40 24.30
CA CYS A 8 -3.83 28.83 24.34
C CYS A 8 -4.70 29.68 25.29
N ALA A 9 -5.79 29.14 25.86
CA ALA A 9 -6.75 29.93 26.63
C ALA A 9 -6.49 30.02 28.16
N VAL A 10 -5.46 29.36 28.69
CA VAL A 10 -5.27 29.25 30.16
C VAL A 10 -4.09 30.09 30.71
N LEU A 11 -3.25 30.70 29.87
CA LEU A 11 -2.03 31.38 30.34
C LEU A 11 -1.95 32.89 30.00
N SER A 12 -3.08 33.59 29.94
CA SER A 12 -3.10 35.07 29.86
C SER A 12 -3.38 35.74 31.22
N ARG A 13 -2.55 35.47 32.23
CA ARG A 13 -2.46 36.36 33.40
C ARG A 13 -1.02 36.48 33.88
N GLY A 14 -0.41 37.61 33.51
CA GLY A 14 0.65 38.26 34.28
C GLY A 14 2.04 37.61 34.24
N GLY A 15 2.98 38.32 33.64
CA GLY A 15 4.40 38.15 33.93
C GLY A 15 5.23 37.67 32.75
N ARG A 16 6.14 38.54 32.31
CA ARG A 16 7.20 38.31 31.32
C ARG A 16 7.82 36.91 31.45
N CYS A 17 7.50 36.00 30.52
CA CYS A 17 8.17 34.72 30.37
C CYS A 17 8.84 34.67 28.99
N GLY A 18 10.15 34.41 28.98
CA GLY A 18 11.03 34.64 27.85
C GLY A 18 10.69 33.83 26.59
N ARG A 19 10.90 34.49 25.43
CA ARG A 19 10.88 33.90 24.08
C ARG A 19 11.77 32.64 23.92
N SER A 20 12.64 32.35 24.89
CA SER A 20 13.56 31.21 24.88
C SER A 20 12.85 29.85 24.99
N ARG A 21 11.77 29.73 25.78
CA ARG A 21 11.10 28.41 25.99
C ARG A 21 10.22 27.96 24.82
N TYR A 22 9.77 28.89 23.99
CA TYR A 22 8.92 28.57 22.83
C TYR A 22 9.74 27.97 21.69
N ILE A 23 11.00 28.39 21.54
CA ILE A 23 11.91 27.88 20.50
C ILE A 23 12.39 26.46 20.83
N ASP A 24 12.58 26.14 22.11
CA ASP A 24 12.97 24.78 22.55
C ASP A 24 11.85 23.74 22.38
N LEU A 25 10.57 24.15 22.45
CA LEU A 25 9.43 23.27 22.22
C LEU A 25 9.21 22.92 20.73
N VAL A 26 9.69 23.78 19.81
CA VAL A 26 9.50 23.62 18.36
C VAL A 26 10.68 22.91 17.67
N SER A 27 11.84 22.81 18.33
CA SER A 27 13.06 22.33 17.66
C SER A 27 13.67 21.10 18.36
N LYS A 28 12.90 20.01 18.47
CA LYS A 28 13.50 18.68 18.69
C LYS A 28 14.38 18.37 17.47
N ARG A 29 15.70 18.59 17.59
CA ARG A 29 16.66 18.17 16.56
C ARG A 29 16.55 16.66 16.42
N LEU A 30 15.98 16.21 15.30
CA LEU A 30 15.90 14.81 14.96
C LEU A 30 17.31 14.21 15.00
N SER A 31 17.43 13.03 15.59
CA SER A 31 18.64 12.23 15.46
C SER A 31 18.91 11.96 13.97
N ARG A 32 20.17 11.62 13.65
CA ARG A 32 20.55 11.27 12.29
C ARG A 32 19.70 10.12 11.74
N THR A 33 19.36 9.15 12.57
CA THR A 33 18.50 8.01 12.23
C THR A 33 17.08 8.46 11.94
N GLU A 34 16.44 9.23 12.83
CA GLU A 34 15.07 9.72 12.62
C GLU A 34 14.97 10.60 11.37
N SER A 35 15.99 11.43 11.10
CA SER A 35 16.07 12.25 9.88
C SER A 35 16.19 11.40 8.61
N GLN A 36 16.97 10.31 8.67
CA GLN A 36 17.11 9.37 7.56
C GLN A 36 15.81 8.60 7.31
N GLU A 37 15.12 8.15 8.35
CA GLU A 37 13.81 7.48 8.26
C GLU A 37 12.74 8.38 7.65
N LEU A 38 12.68 9.66 8.07
CA LEU A 38 11.77 10.64 7.48
C LEU A 38 12.07 10.91 6.01
N THR A 39 13.36 10.97 5.65
CA THR A 39 13.79 11.10 4.24
C THR A 39 13.36 9.87 3.45
N ARG A 40 13.60 8.67 3.97
CA ARG A 40 13.19 7.40 3.34
C ARG A 40 11.68 7.35 3.12
N ALA A 41 10.88 7.73 4.11
CA ALA A 41 9.42 7.74 4.02
C ALA A 41 8.92 8.70 2.92
N LYS A 42 9.44 9.93 2.86
CA LYS A 42 9.08 10.90 1.82
C LYS A 42 9.48 10.48 0.41
N LEU A 43 10.62 9.81 0.27
CA LEU A 43 11.06 9.24 -1.00
C LEU A 43 10.11 8.12 -1.45
N ILE A 44 9.70 7.24 -0.54
CA ILE A 44 8.71 6.17 -0.82
C ILE A 44 7.37 6.80 -1.23
N GLU A 45 6.87 7.78 -0.48
CA GLU A 45 5.61 8.48 -0.80
C GLU A 45 5.65 9.11 -2.20
N SER A 46 6.73 9.82 -2.51
CA SER A 46 6.90 10.47 -3.82
C SER A 46 7.05 9.45 -4.95
N ALA A 47 7.77 8.35 -4.71
CA ALA A 47 7.92 7.26 -5.66
C ALA A 47 6.58 6.56 -5.92
N THR A 48 5.81 6.25 -4.88
CA THR A 48 4.47 5.67 -4.99
C THR A 48 3.60 6.51 -5.91
N ARG A 49 3.50 7.82 -5.64
CA ARG A 49 2.70 8.73 -6.46
C ARG A 49 3.15 8.70 -7.93
N LEU A 50 4.44 8.91 -8.19
CA LEU A 50 4.96 8.99 -9.56
C LEU A 50 4.84 7.65 -10.31
N TYR A 51 5.07 6.52 -9.64
CA TYR A 51 4.91 5.19 -10.25
C TYR A 51 3.46 4.88 -10.60
N LEU A 52 2.49 5.29 -9.77
CA LEU A 52 1.07 5.09 -10.05
C LEU A 52 0.53 6.06 -11.11
N GLU A 53 1.07 7.28 -11.19
CA GLU A 53 0.63 8.31 -12.16
C GLU A 53 1.28 8.13 -13.53
N ASN A 54 2.59 7.90 -13.58
CA ASN A 54 3.38 7.93 -14.81
C ASN A 54 3.90 6.55 -15.26
N GLY A 55 3.73 5.52 -14.42
CA GLY A 55 4.33 4.21 -14.62
C GLY A 55 5.74 4.10 -14.01
N TYR A 56 6.10 2.89 -13.61
CA TYR A 56 7.43 2.55 -13.11
C TYR A 56 8.49 2.76 -14.18
N VAL A 57 8.26 2.28 -15.40
CA VAL A 57 9.29 2.34 -16.46
C VAL A 57 9.68 3.79 -16.80
N ALA A 58 8.70 4.68 -16.94
CA ALA A 58 8.92 6.07 -17.34
C ALA A 58 9.46 6.98 -16.21
N THR A 59 9.36 6.56 -14.95
CA THR A 59 9.79 7.36 -13.80
C THR A 59 11.25 7.08 -13.42
N SER A 60 12.11 8.09 -13.47
CA SER A 60 13.52 7.97 -13.03
C SER A 60 13.68 8.26 -11.53
N THR A 61 14.77 7.76 -10.92
CA THR A 61 15.09 8.07 -9.51
C THR A 61 15.36 9.56 -9.30
N ASP A 62 15.89 10.25 -10.30
CA ASP A 62 16.17 11.68 -10.21
C ASP A 62 14.85 12.50 -10.13
N GLN A 63 13.84 12.13 -10.91
CA GLN A 63 12.49 12.70 -10.82
C GLN A 63 11.86 12.45 -9.44
N VAL A 64 12.06 11.25 -8.85
CA VAL A 64 11.58 10.96 -7.49
C VAL A 64 12.28 11.85 -6.46
N ALA A 65 13.60 11.98 -6.53
CA ALA A 65 14.37 12.80 -5.61
C ALA A 65 13.92 14.28 -5.67
N GLU A 66 13.79 14.81 -6.88
CA GLU A 66 13.30 16.18 -7.13
C GLU A 66 11.88 16.37 -6.58
N ALA A 67 10.96 15.48 -6.89
CA ALA A 67 9.58 15.55 -6.41
C ALA A 67 9.46 15.44 -4.89
N ALA A 68 10.38 14.71 -4.24
CA ALA A 68 10.45 14.59 -2.79
C ALA A 68 11.15 15.78 -2.11
N GLY A 69 11.73 16.71 -2.88
CA GLY A 69 12.50 17.84 -2.36
C GLY A 69 13.88 17.47 -1.82
N PHE A 70 14.48 16.39 -2.34
CA PHE A 70 15.79 15.88 -1.92
C PHE A 70 16.80 15.86 -3.06
N SER A 71 18.09 15.84 -2.71
CA SER A 71 19.14 15.67 -3.70
C SER A 71 19.23 14.23 -4.19
N ARG A 72 19.79 14.04 -5.38
CA ARG A 72 20.15 12.72 -5.91
C ARG A 72 20.96 11.90 -4.89
N GLY A 73 21.96 12.52 -4.26
CA GLY A 73 22.79 11.88 -3.23
C GLY A 73 22.01 11.41 -2.00
N ALA A 74 20.96 12.13 -1.60
CA ALA A 74 20.09 11.72 -0.50
C ALA A 74 19.20 10.52 -0.86
N LEU A 75 18.80 10.38 -2.13
CA LEU A 75 18.12 9.16 -2.59
C LEU A 75 19.06 7.96 -2.57
N TYR A 76 20.26 8.08 -3.16
CA TYR A 76 21.21 6.96 -3.24
C TYR A 76 21.81 6.57 -1.88
N SER A 77 21.74 7.41 -0.86
CA SER A 77 22.08 7.03 0.52
C SER A 77 20.99 6.18 1.20
N ASN A 78 19.76 6.20 0.67
CA ASN A 78 18.63 5.43 1.18
C ASN A 78 18.31 4.18 0.34
N PHE A 79 18.51 4.26 -0.98
CA PHE A 79 18.16 3.18 -1.91
C PHE A 79 19.31 2.92 -2.87
N ARG A 80 19.68 1.65 -3.01
CA ARG A 80 20.82 1.22 -3.84
C ARG A 80 20.50 1.29 -5.33
N SER A 81 19.24 1.14 -5.68
CA SER A 81 18.78 1.14 -7.07
C SER A 81 17.31 1.54 -7.18
N LYS A 82 16.83 1.68 -8.43
CA LYS A 82 15.42 1.93 -8.73
C LYS A 82 14.54 0.75 -8.30
N GLU A 83 15.06 -0.47 -8.43
CA GLU A 83 14.42 -1.71 -7.99
C GLU A 83 14.29 -1.76 -6.46
N ASP A 84 15.34 -1.36 -5.73
CA ASP A 84 15.31 -1.29 -4.26
C ASP A 84 14.25 -0.30 -3.75
N LEU A 85 14.13 0.86 -4.41
CA LEU A 85 13.06 1.82 -4.14
C LEU A 85 11.67 1.24 -4.48
N ALA A 86 11.51 0.57 -5.62
CA ALA A 86 10.25 -0.04 -6.01
C ALA A 86 9.81 -1.15 -5.04
N LEU A 87 10.75 -1.97 -4.56
CA LEU A 87 10.49 -2.98 -3.54
C LEU A 87 10.03 -2.36 -2.23
N ALA A 88 10.65 -1.24 -1.81
CA ALA A 88 10.21 -0.52 -0.62
C ALA A 88 8.79 0.08 -0.78
N VAL A 89 8.44 0.55 -1.98
CA VAL A 89 7.06 0.97 -2.30
C VAL A 89 6.09 -0.21 -2.21
N LEU A 90 6.47 -1.38 -2.76
CA LEU A 90 5.66 -2.60 -2.66
C LEU A 90 5.51 -3.07 -1.21
N ASP A 91 6.56 -2.97 -0.39
CA ASP A 91 6.52 -3.33 1.03
C ASP A 91 5.57 -2.42 1.81
N ALA A 92 5.65 -1.10 1.60
CA ALA A 92 4.77 -0.13 2.24
C ALA A 92 3.29 -0.39 1.89
N HIS A 93 3.00 -0.67 0.62
CA HIS A 93 1.65 -1.02 0.17
C HIS A 93 1.18 -2.36 0.73
N THR A 94 2.06 -3.37 0.76
CA THR A 94 1.73 -4.70 1.29
C THR A 94 1.40 -4.61 2.79
N GLU A 95 2.16 -3.83 3.55
CA GLU A 95 1.90 -3.56 4.97
C GLU A 95 0.54 -2.87 5.17
N GLU A 96 0.20 -1.85 4.37
CA GLU A 96 -1.13 -1.22 4.39
C GLU A 96 -2.24 -2.24 4.12
N GLN A 97 -2.09 -3.07 3.08
CA GLN A 97 -3.07 -4.11 2.77
C GLN A 97 -3.21 -5.13 3.91
N PHE A 98 -2.11 -5.54 4.54
CA PHE A 98 -2.14 -6.45 5.68
C PHE A 98 -2.86 -5.87 6.89
N GLN A 99 -2.65 -4.59 7.19
CA GLN A 99 -3.35 -3.91 8.28
C GLN A 99 -4.85 -3.84 8.03
N GLU A 100 -5.27 -3.59 6.79
CA GLU A 100 -6.68 -3.61 6.41
C GLU A 100 -7.28 -5.01 6.49
N ILE A 101 -6.58 -6.03 5.96
CA ILE A 101 -6.97 -7.43 6.05
C ILE A 101 -7.13 -7.85 7.52
N ALA A 102 -6.18 -7.50 8.38
CA ALA A 102 -6.23 -7.82 9.80
C ALA A 102 -7.42 -7.13 10.50
N ALA A 103 -7.70 -5.87 10.14
CA ALA A 103 -8.85 -5.14 10.66
C ALA A 103 -10.19 -5.74 10.19
N VAL A 104 -10.25 -6.27 8.96
CA VAL A 104 -11.41 -7.05 8.48
C VAL A 104 -11.54 -8.33 9.29
N ALA A 105 -10.44 -9.08 9.44
CA ALA A 105 -10.43 -10.39 10.07
C ALA A 105 -10.70 -10.38 11.58
N ALA A 106 -10.41 -9.28 12.27
CA ALA A 106 -10.63 -9.13 13.72
C ALA A 106 -12.09 -8.81 14.11
N ASP A 107 -12.91 -8.38 13.15
CA ASP A 107 -14.24 -7.80 13.39
C ASP A 107 -15.37 -8.62 12.75
N LEU A 108 -15.17 -9.93 12.56
CA LEU A 108 -16.13 -10.82 11.90
C LEU A 108 -17.08 -11.52 12.90
N PRO A 109 -18.32 -11.02 13.04
CA PRO A 109 -19.52 -11.85 13.05
C PRO A 109 -20.04 -12.08 11.62
N PRO A 110 -20.93 -13.08 11.39
CA PRO A 110 -21.46 -13.45 10.08
C PRO A 110 -22.13 -12.30 9.29
N GLU A 111 -22.56 -11.24 9.98
CA GLU A 111 -23.30 -10.11 9.42
C GLU A 111 -22.40 -9.06 8.71
N ARG A 112 -21.08 -9.28 8.59
CA ARG A 112 -20.10 -8.25 8.11
C ARG A 112 -19.30 -8.60 6.86
N PHE A 113 -19.87 -9.38 5.94
CA PHE A 113 -19.34 -9.52 4.56
C PHE A 113 -19.07 -8.16 3.88
N THR A 114 -19.81 -7.11 4.24
CA THR A 114 -19.64 -5.75 3.72
C THR A 114 -18.23 -5.17 3.91
N ARG A 115 -17.50 -5.52 4.99
CA ARG A 115 -16.12 -5.03 5.18
C ARG A 115 -15.13 -5.72 4.25
N PHE A 116 -15.28 -7.03 4.07
CA PHE A 116 -14.50 -7.79 3.08
C PHE A 116 -14.80 -7.30 1.66
N GLU A 117 -16.07 -7.06 1.32
CA GLU A 117 -16.46 -6.49 0.03
C GLU A 117 -15.89 -5.09 -0.19
N THR A 118 -15.94 -4.23 0.82
CA THR A 118 -15.37 -2.88 0.74
C THR A 118 -13.85 -2.96 0.53
N TRP A 119 -13.18 -3.83 1.27
CA TRP A 119 -11.75 -4.07 1.11
C TRP A 119 -11.39 -4.63 -0.27
N LEU A 120 -12.15 -5.61 -0.78
CA LEU A 120 -11.97 -6.17 -2.12
C LEU A 120 -12.19 -5.11 -3.19
N THR A 121 -13.27 -4.32 -3.07
CA THR A 121 -13.59 -3.24 -4.00
C THR A 121 -12.48 -2.19 -4.01
N LYS A 122 -11.99 -1.78 -2.85
CA LYS A 122 -10.85 -0.84 -2.74
C LYS A 122 -9.58 -1.44 -3.33
N SER A 123 -9.24 -2.68 -2.95
CA SER A 123 -8.01 -3.35 -3.36
C SER A 123 -7.95 -3.67 -4.85
N MET A 124 -9.10 -3.97 -5.46
CA MET A 124 -9.22 -4.22 -6.90
C MET A 124 -9.53 -2.95 -7.71
N GLY A 125 -10.09 -1.93 -7.08
CA GLY A 125 -10.54 -0.70 -7.75
C GLY A 125 -9.42 0.22 -8.22
N ASP A 126 -8.28 0.24 -7.53
CA ASP A 126 -7.11 0.99 -7.99
C ASP A 126 -6.21 0.14 -8.90
N ARG A 127 -6.59 0.07 -10.19
CA ARG A 127 -5.86 -0.67 -11.23
C ARG A 127 -4.37 -0.27 -11.34
N ARG A 128 -3.99 0.94 -10.91
CA ARG A 128 -2.62 1.44 -10.98
C ARG A 128 -1.65 0.60 -10.16
N TRP A 129 -2.10 0.03 -9.04
CA TRP A 129 -1.27 -0.89 -8.24
C TRP A 129 -0.99 -2.20 -8.97
N ALA A 130 -1.97 -2.75 -9.68
CA ALA A 130 -1.80 -3.96 -10.47
C ALA A 130 -0.88 -3.72 -11.68
N LEU A 131 -1.00 -2.56 -12.34
CA LEU A 131 -0.10 -2.11 -13.39
C LEU A 131 1.34 -1.94 -12.88
N PHE A 132 1.53 -1.21 -11.78
CA PHE A 132 2.84 -1.02 -11.16
C PHE A 132 3.52 -2.35 -10.83
N LYS A 133 2.81 -3.27 -10.14
CA LYS A 133 3.31 -4.61 -9.82
C LYS A 133 3.72 -5.37 -11.09
N SER A 134 2.95 -5.24 -12.18
CA SER A 134 3.22 -5.90 -13.45
C SER A 134 4.43 -5.33 -14.17
N GLU A 135 4.59 -4.01 -14.20
CA GLU A 135 5.78 -3.35 -14.78
C GLU A 135 7.06 -3.75 -14.04
N VAL A 136 7.03 -3.76 -12.71
CA VAL A 136 8.19 -4.19 -11.90
C VAL A 136 8.50 -5.67 -12.17
N ALA A 137 7.50 -6.54 -12.24
CA ALA A 137 7.68 -7.95 -12.56
C ALA A 137 8.27 -8.18 -13.97
N LEU A 138 7.81 -7.44 -14.97
CA LEU A 138 8.35 -7.49 -16.33
C LEU A 138 9.80 -7.01 -16.37
N SER A 139 10.13 -5.93 -15.65
CA SER A 139 11.51 -5.44 -15.55
C SER A 139 12.47 -6.47 -14.91
N ALA A 140 11.94 -7.34 -14.05
CA ALA A 140 12.71 -8.37 -13.36
C ALA A 140 13.04 -9.59 -14.23
N ARG A 141 12.56 -9.69 -15.48
CA ARG A 141 12.71 -10.88 -16.34
C ARG A 141 14.15 -11.41 -16.42
N ALA A 142 15.14 -10.53 -16.48
CA ALA A 142 16.56 -10.86 -16.57
C ALA A 142 17.31 -10.81 -15.21
N ASN A 143 16.61 -10.59 -14.09
CA ASN A 143 17.19 -10.43 -12.76
C ASN A 143 16.62 -11.50 -11.79
N PRO A 144 17.31 -12.64 -11.59
CA PRO A 144 16.84 -13.74 -10.73
C PRO A 144 16.58 -13.33 -9.28
N GLU A 145 17.47 -12.56 -8.67
CA GLU A 145 17.33 -12.05 -7.31
C GLU A 145 16.06 -11.20 -7.16
N LEU A 146 15.81 -10.27 -8.08
CA LEU A 146 14.60 -9.45 -8.04
C LEU A 146 13.34 -10.30 -8.22
N ARG A 147 13.35 -11.29 -9.12
CA ARG A 147 12.23 -12.23 -9.27
C ARG A 147 11.95 -13.00 -7.98
N GLN A 148 12.98 -13.45 -7.27
CA GLN A 148 12.81 -14.12 -5.99
C GLN A 148 12.19 -13.20 -4.94
N GLN A 149 12.66 -11.94 -4.86
CA GLN A 149 12.14 -10.94 -3.93
C GLN A 149 10.68 -10.57 -4.21
N LEU A 150 10.29 -10.50 -5.48
CA LEU A 150 8.90 -10.28 -5.89
C LEU A 150 8.05 -11.53 -5.62
N ALA A 151 8.55 -12.73 -5.90
CA ALA A 151 7.83 -13.98 -5.66
C ALA A 151 7.49 -14.17 -4.17
N ALA A 152 8.42 -13.80 -3.27
CA ALA A 152 8.18 -13.81 -1.83
C ALA A 152 7.03 -12.87 -1.42
N ARG A 153 6.99 -11.65 -1.96
CA ARG A 153 5.91 -10.68 -1.72
C ARG A 153 4.57 -11.16 -2.27
N ASP A 154 4.56 -11.68 -3.49
CA ASP A 154 3.37 -12.26 -4.12
C ASP A 154 2.85 -13.48 -3.33
N GLN A 155 3.75 -14.27 -2.73
CA GLN A 155 3.38 -15.38 -1.86
C GLN A 155 2.72 -14.90 -0.57
N LEU A 156 3.27 -13.89 0.09
CA LEU A 156 2.68 -13.30 1.30
C LEU A 156 1.28 -12.75 1.03
N ALA A 157 1.09 -11.99 -0.04
CA ALA A 157 -0.22 -11.47 -0.43
C ALA A 157 -1.23 -12.59 -0.71
N ARG A 158 -0.81 -13.65 -1.42
CA ARG A 158 -1.66 -14.85 -1.66
C ARG A 158 -2.05 -15.54 -0.37
N GLN A 159 -1.11 -15.72 0.56
CA GLN A 159 -1.38 -16.36 1.85
C GLN A 159 -2.37 -15.54 2.68
N ALA A 160 -2.22 -14.21 2.70
CA ALA A 160 -3.14 -13.31 3.38
C ALA A 160 -4.58 -13.47 2.89
N LEU A 161 -4.76 -13.40 1.57
CA LEU A 161 -6.08 -13.56 0.94
C LEU A 161 -6.63 -14.97 1.12
N SER A 162 -5.78 -16.01 1.06
CA SER A 162 -6.18 -17.39 1.32
C SER A 162 -6.69 -17.59 2.75
N VAL A 163 -6.07 -16.95 3.74
CA VAL A 163 -6.55 -17.00 5.14
C VAL A 163 -7.90 -16.33 5.27
N LEU A 164 -8.10 -15.17 4.64
CA LEU A 164 -9.41 -14.50 4.63
C LEU A 164 -10.49 -15.36 3.98
N LEU A 165 -10.22 -15.93 2.81
CA LEU A 165 -11.16 -16.81 2.12
C LEU A 165 -11.51 -18.04 2.96
N GLY A 166 -10.54 -18.65 3.65
CA GLY A 166 -10.80 -19.77 4.55
C GLY A 166 -11.65 -19.39 5.78
N ARG A 167 -11.49 -18.18 6.32
CA ARG A 167 -12.36 -17.68 7.39
C ARG A 167 -13.78 -17.45 6.91
N VAL A 168 -13.91 -16.81 5.75
CA VAL A 168 -15.18 -16.64 5.04
C VAL A 168 -15.88 -18.00 4.88
N GLU A 169 -15.20 -19.00 4.32
CA GLU A 169 -15.76 -20.35 4.16
C GLU A 169 -16.26 -20.94 5.49
N ALA A 170 -15.44 -20.87 6.54
CA ALA A 170 -15.78 -21.40 7.86
C ALA A 170 -16.98 -20.71 8.52
N GLU A 171 -17.09 -19.38 8.41
CA GLU A 171 -18.18 -18.59 9.00
C GLU A 171 -19.47 -18.68 8.18
N SER A 172 -19.32 -18.79 6.87
CA SER A 172 -20.40 -18.88 5.89
C SER A 172 -21.20 -20.18 5.96
N GLY A 173 -20.56 -21.26 6.43
CA GLY A 173 -21.09 -22.62 6.37
C GLY A 173 -21.22 -23.19 4.94
N ASN A 174 -20.80 -22.45 3.91
CA ASN A 174 -20.89 -22.85 2.51
C ASN A 174 -19.47 -23.09 1.95
N PRO A 175 -19.23 -24.24 1.30
CA PRO A 175 -17.93 -24.52 0.73
C PRO A 175 -17.64 -23.58 -0.45
N LEU A 176 -16.39 -23.13 -0.52
CA LEU A 176 -15.90 -22.38 -1.67
C LEU A 176 -15.78 -23.29 -2.91
N PRO A 177 -15.89 -22.74 -4.13
CA PRO A 177 -15.83 -23.54 -5.36
C PRO A 177 -14.47 -24.18 -5.64
N ALA A 178 -13.42 -23.76 -4.93
CA ALA A 178 -12.08 -24.35 -4.94
C ALA A 178 -11.34 -24.02 -3.65
N ALA A 179 -10.20 -24.69 -3.41
CA ALA A 179 -9.37 -24.42 -2.24
C ALA A 179 -9.00 -22.92 -2.13
N PRO A 180 -9.01 -22.33 -0.92
CA PRO A 180 -8.75 -20.90 -0.71
C PRO A 180 -7.46 -20.37 -1.37
N GLU A 181 -6.39 -21.17 -1.36
CA GLU A 181 -5.12 -20.79 -1.99
C GLU A 181 -5.25 -20.67 -3.53
N THR A 182 -6.03 -21.56 -4.13
CA THR A 182 -6.27 -21.57 -5.58
C THR A 182 -7.11 -20.36 -5.98
N LEU A 183 -8.15 -20.05 -5.21
CA LEU A 183 -8.98 -18.87 -5.43
C LEU A 183 -8.19 -17.58 -5.23
N ALA A 184 -7.37 -17.48 -4.17
CA ALA A 184 -6.51 -16.33 -3.95
C ALA A 184 -5.56 -16.08 -5.13
N ARG A 185 -4.95 -17.15 -5.66
CA ARG A 185 -4.10 -17.07 -6.87
C ARG A 185 -4.90 -16.60 -8.09
N ALA A 186 -6.08 -17.16 -8.31
CA ALA A 186 -6.94 -16.82 -9.45
C ALA A 186 -7.41 -15.36 -9.39
N ILE A 187 -7.90 -14.90 -8.24
CA ILE A 187 -8.37 -13.52 -8.03
C ILE A 187 -7.24 -12.52 -8.31
N LEU A 188 -6.04 -12.74 -7.76
CA LEU A 188 -4.91 -11.84 -7.97
C LEU A 188 -4.41 -11.86 -9.43
N ALA A 189 -4.45 -13.01 -10.11
CA ALA A 189 -4.09 -13.11 -11.51
C ALA A 189 -5.10 -12.39 -12.41
N LEU A 190 -6.40 -12.55 -12.14
CA LEU A 190 -7.48 -11.86 -12.86
C LEU A 190 -7.42 -10.35 -12.64
N ALA A 191 -7.18 -9.89 -11.41
CA ALA A 191 -7.01 -8.46 -11.12
C ALA A 191 -5.86 -7.83 -11.93
N LYS A 192 -4.73 -8.55 -12.08
CA LYS A 192 -3.62 -8.13 -12.94
C LYS A 192 -4.03 -8.10 -14.42
N GLY A 193 -4.73 -9.13 -14.90
CA GLY A 193 -5.23 -9.21 -16.28
C GLY A 193 -6.17 -8.06 -16.62
N ILE A 194 -7.21 -7.85 -15.82
CA ILE A 194 -8.18 -6.74 -15.96
C ILE A 194 -7.47 -5.39 -15.99
N ALA A 195 -6.48 -5.17 -15.11
CA ALA A 195 -5.76 -3.90 -15.10
C ALA A 195 -4.96 -3.67 -16.39
N ILE A 196 -4.37 -4.71 -16.97
CA ILE A 196 -3.61 -4.64 -18.23
C ILE A 196 -4.55 -4.46 -19.42
N GLU A 197 -5.65 -5.21 -19.48
CA GLU A 197 -6.67 -5.07 -20.54
C GLU A 197 -7.29 -3.66 -20.51
N GLY A 198 -7.53 -3.13 -19.30
CA GLY A 198 -8.01 -1.78 -19.06
C GLY A 198 -7.06 -0.64 -19.47
N LEU A 199 -5.86 -0.95 -20.00
CA LEU A 199 -5.01 0.03 -20.70
C LEU A 199 -5.45 0.27 -22.15
N VAL A 200 -6.14 -0.71 -22.74
CA VAL A 200 -6.56 -0.72 -24.15
C VAL A 200 -8.06 -0.52 -24.26
N ASP A 201 -8.82 -1.07 -23.31
CA ASP A 201 -10.28 -1.04 -23.30
C ASP A 201 -10.81 -0.50 -21.96
N ASP A 202 -11.30 0.73 -21.97
CA ASP A 202 -11.83 1.40 -20.77
C ASP A 202 -13.14 0.79 -20.26
N GLU A 203 -13.82 -0.06 -21.05
CA GLU A 203 -15.03 -0.78 -20.62
C GLU A 203 -14.72 -1.96 -19.70
N VAL A 204 -13.47 -2.41 -19.64
CA VAL A 204 -13.03 -3.50 -18.77
C VAL A 204 -13.04 -3.06 -17.30
N SER A 205 -14.01 -3.58 -16.54
CA SER A 205 -14.20 -3.30 -15.12
C SER A 205 -13.97 -4.54 -14.24
N PRO A 206 -13.35 -4.39 -13.04
CA PRO A 206 -13.28 -5.45 -12.05
C PRO A 206 -14.63 -5.74 -11.35
N ASP A 207 -15.67 -4.94 -11.58
CA ASP A 207 -16.94 -5.02 -10.85
C ASP A 207 -17.58 -6.41 -10.91
N TRP A 208 -17.53 -7.07 -12.07
CA TRP A 208 -18.09 -8.42 -12.21
C TRP A 208 -17.32 -9.46 -11.39
N ILE A 209 -16.02 -9.26 -11.13
CA ILE A 209 -15.26 -10.15 -10.23
C ILE A 209 -15.74 -9.94 -8.80
N ILE A 210 -15.91 -8.69 -8.39
CA ILE A 210 -16.45 -8.35 -7.08
C ILE A 210 -17.83 -8.97 -6.92
N ASP A 211 -18.69 -8.88 -7.94
CA ASP A 211 -20.03 -9.47 -7.94
C ASP A 211 -20.02 -11.00 -7.99
N LEU A 212 -19.07 -11.61 -8.68
CA LEU A 212 -18.88 -13.05 -8.68
C LEU A 212 -18.46 -13.54 -7.30
N VAL A 213 -17.52 -12.84 -6.65
CA VAL A 213 -17.14 -13.12 -5.27
C VAL A 213 -18.37 -12.98 -4.37
N LYS A 214 -19.12 -11.87 -4.45
CA LYS A 214 -20.36 -11.65 -3.69
C LYS A 214 -21.40 -12.76 -3.87
N LYS A 215 -21.64 -13.22 -5.09
CA LYS A 215 -22.60 -14.32 -5.38
C LYS A 215 -22.12 -15.67 -4.84
N GLY A 216 -20.81 -15.85 -4.68
CA GLY A 216 -20.21 -17.02 -4.05
C GLY A 216 -20.17 -16.96 -2.53
N LEU A 217 -20.42 -15.79 -1.92
CA LEU A 217 -20.61 -15.63 -0.48
C LEU A 217 -22.08 -15.88 -0.14
N PRO A 218 -22.40 -16.51 1.01
CA PRO A 218 -23.79 -16.55 1.46
C PRO A 218 -24.34 -15.15 1.68
N GLN A 219 -25.64 -15.04 1.44
CA GLN A 219 -26.47 -13.91 1.82
C GLN A 219 -26.82 -13.97 3.31
#